data_AF-A0A7S7L8Y1-F1
#
_entry.id   AF-A0A7S7L8Y1-F1
#
_cell.length_a   1.000
_cell.length_b   1.000
_cell.length_c   1.000
_cell.angle_alpha   90.00
_cell.angle_beta   90.00
_cell.angle_gamma   90.00
#
_symmetry.space_group_name_H-M   'P 1'
#
loop_
_entity.id
_entity.type
_entity.pdbx_description
1 polymer ?
#
loop_
_entity_poly.entity_id
_entity_poly.type
_entity_poly.pdbx_seq_one_letter_code
_entity_poly.pdbx_strand_id
1 'polypeptide(L)'
;MAIIGVIFVVLLRFYFFTSICVYTKMIDKIVYIYITVGASLFAIVLASLAVMTALTNGKLIGLLLKEKTLHDLLFPFWFVASSWGTTILVGLVLYILVQNIEYFIIPIDFLFPISTFLFIFSLVASVSLTGHTIRIITEVAKYFEE
;
A
#
# COMPACT_ATOMS: atom_id res chain seq x y z
N MET A 1 -12.46 18.75 -50.43
CA MET A 1 -13.04 18.75 -49.08
C MET A 1 -12.91 17.39 -48.38
N ALA A 2 -13.20 16.26 -49.03
CA ALA A 2 -13.07 14.93 -48.41
C ALA A 2 -11.67 14.59 -47.86
N ILE A 3 -10.61 14.94 -48.60
CA ILE A 3 -9.20 14.68 -48.20
C ILE A 3 -8.82 15.42 -46.91
N ILE A 4 -9.26 16.68 -46.75
CA ILE A 4 -9.00 17.50 -45.56
C ILE A 4 -9.73 16.92 -44.34
N GLY A 5 -10.97 16.44 -44.52
CA GLY A 5 -11.72 15.76 -43.45
C GLY A 5 -11.06 14.47 -42.99
N VAL A 6 -10.52 13.67 -43.91
CA VAL A 6 -9.79 12.43 -43.57
C VAL A 6 -8.51 12.75 -42.80
N ILE A 7 -7.73 13.73 -43.24
CA ILE A 7 -6.51 14.18 -42.53
C ILE A 7 -6.85 14.65 -41.11
N PHE A 8 -7.93 15.43 -40.96
CA PHE A 8 -8.37 15.91 -39.66
C PHE A 8 -8.74 14.77 -38.70
N VAL A 9 -9.52 13.78 -39.17
CA VAL A 9 -9.90 12.61 -38.35
C VAL A 9 -8.67 11.77 -37.96
N VAL A 10 -7.70 11.60 -38.86
CA VAL A 10 -6.45 10.88 -38.58
C VAL A 10 -5.63 11.60 -37.52
N LEU A 11 -5.48 12.92 -37.62
CA LEU A 11 -4.76 13.72 -36.61
C LEU A 11 -5.46 13.68 -35.24
N LEU A 12 -6.79 13.74 -35.21
CA LEU A 12 -7.57 13.69 -33.98
C LEU A 12 -7.44 12.31 -33.31
N ARG A 13 -7.50 11.24 -34.10
CA ARG A 13 -7.27 9.87 -33.61
C ARG A 13 -5.83 9.67 -33.12
N PHE A 14 -4.84 10.23 -33.82
CA PHE A 14 -3.43 10.16 -33.43
C PHE A 14 -3.15 10.91 -32.12
N TYR A 15 -3.72 12.10 -31.95
CA TYR A 15 -3.61 12.87 -30.71
C TYR A 15 -4.24 12.12 -29.54
N PHE A 16 -5.47 11.63 -29.71
CA PHE A 16 -6.18 10.87 -28.67
C PHE A 16 -5.43 9.58 -28.28
N PHE A 17 -4.90 8.86 -29.27
CA PHE A 17 -4.09 7.65 -29.03
C PHE A 17 -2.79 7.96 -28.29
N THR A 18 -2.13 9.06 -28.65
CA THR A 18 -0.89 9.51 -27.97
C THR A 18 -1.17 9.86 -26.51
N SER A 19 -2.26 10.58 -26.23
CA SER A 19 -2.67 10.93 -24.86
C SER A 19 -2.99 9.70 -24.01
N ILE A 20 -3.71 8.72 -24.55
CA ILE A 20 -3.99 7.45 -23.86
C ILE A 20 -2.70 6.69 -23.59
N CYS A 21 -1.78 6.62 -24.55
CA CYS A 21 -0.50 5.92 -24.39
C CYS A 21 0.41 6.55 -23.33
N VAL A 22 0.37 7.88 -23.17
CA VAL A 22 1.11 8.56 -22.09
C VAL A 22 0.46 8.27 -20.74
N TYR A 23 -0.88 8.32 -20.66
CA TYR A 23 -1.64 8.03 -19.45
C TYR A 23 -1.43 6.60 -18.94
N THR A 24 -1.50 5.60 -19.83
CA THR A 24 -1.27 4.19 -19.48
C THR A 24 0.11 3.97 -18.90
N LYS A 25 1.15 4.49 -19.56
CA LYS A 25 2.55 4.37 -19.11
C LYS A 25 2.78 5.02 -17.75
N MET A 26 2.08 6.12 -17.47
CA MET A 26 2.18 6.78 -16.17
C MET A 26 1.55 5.92 -15.08
N ILE A 27 0.31 5.45 -15.30
CA ILE A 27 -0.39 4.60 -14.33
C ILE A 27 0.36 3.30 -14.11
N ASP A 28 0.80 2.62 -15.16
CA ASP A 28 1.52 1.35 -15.07
C ASP A 28 2.76 1.47 -14.17
N LYS A 29 3.55 2.54 -14.33
CA LYS A 29 4.69 2.83 -13.46
C LYS A 29 4.29 3.06 -12.00
N ILE A 30 3.23 3.84 -11.77
CA ILE A 30 2.77 4.15 -10.41
C ILE A 30 2.23 2.90 -9.73
N VAL A 31 1.45 2.09 -10.43
CA VAL A 31 0.91 0.82 -9.93
C VAL A 31 2.02 -0.16 -9.62
N TYR A 32 3.04 -0.24 -10.48
CA TYR A 32 4.23 -1.04 -10.21
C TYR A 32 4.94 -0.60 -8.92
N ILE A 33 5.06 0.71 -8.68
CA ILE A 33 5.58 1.25 -7.41
C ILE A 33 4.71 0.82 -6.22
N TYR A 34 3.38 0.93 -6.32
CA TYR A 34 2.49 0.52 -5.23
C TYR A 34 2.64 -0.95 -4.87
N ILE A 35 2.75 -1.84 -5.86
CA ILE A 35 2.93 -3.28 -5.63
C ILE A 35 4.30 -3.55 -5.02
N THR A 36 5.38 -3.00 -5.60
CA THR A 36 6.75 -3.30 -5.16
C THR A 36 7.09 -2.71 -3.80
N VAL A 37 6.77 -1.44 -3.58
CA VAL A 37 6.97 -0.77 -2.28
C VAL A 37 6.00 -1.33 -1.24
N GLY A 38 4.75 -1.63 -1.64
CA GLY A 38 3.80 -2.27 -0.76
C GLY A 38 4.26 -3.64 -0.28
N ALA A 39 4.77 -4.48 -1.19
CA ALA A 39 5.28 -5.81 -0.87
C ALA A 39 6.52 -5.77 0.05
N SER A 40 7.44 -4.83 -0.18
CA SER A 40 8.63 -4.69 0.67
C SER A 40 8.25 -4.23 2.08
N LEU A 41 7.37 -3.24 2.21
CA LEU A 41 6.88 -2.77 3.52
C LEU A 41 6.03 -3.83 4.23
N PHE A 42 5.19 -4.57 3.49
CA PHE A 42 4.45 -5.71 4.03
C PHE A 42 5.40 -6.79 4.59
N ALA A 43 6.47 -7.12 3.87
CA ALA A 43 7.46 -8.09 4.34
C ALA A 43 8.19 -7.61 5.61
N ILE A 44 8.51 -6.32 5.72
CA ILE A 44 9.11 -5.72 6.92
C ILE A 44 8.15 -5.80 8.11
N VAL A 45 6.86 -5.55 7.87
CA VAL A 45 5.81 -5.70 8.89
C VAL A 45 5.73 -7.17 9.32
N LEU A 46 5.61 -8.13 8.40
CA LEU A 46 5.61 -9.55 8.78
C LEU A 46 6.87 -9.99 9.54
N ALA A 47 8.05 -9.49 9.16
CA ALA A 47 9.30 -9.81 9.84
C ALA A 47 9.32 -9.32 11.29
N SER A 48 8.87 -8.08 11.54
CA SER A 48 8.81 -7.55 12.91
C SER A 48 7.77 -8.27 13.78
N LEU A 49 6.65 -8.74 13.20
CA LEU A 49 5.71 -9.63 13.88
C LEU A 49 6.36 -10.98 14.25
N ALA A 50 7.11 -11.57 13.34
CA ALA A 50 7.81 -12.83 13.56
C ALA A 50 8.85 -12.71 14.70
N VAL A 51 9.60 -11.61 14.75
CA VAL A 51 10.52 -11.32 15.85
C VAL A 51 9.77 -11.15 17.16
N MET A 52 8.67 -10.40 17.17
CA MET A 52 7.89 -10.17 18.39
C MET A 52 7.27 -11.46 18.94
N THR A 53 6.76 -12.32 18.06
CA THR A 53 6.21 -13.64 18.41
C THR A 53 7.29 -14.62 18.90
N ALA A 54 8.50 -14.57 18.31
CA ALA A 54 9.64 -15.36 18.79
C ALA A 54 10.09 -14.92 20.20
N LEU A 55 10.15 -13.62 20.47
CA LEU A 55 10.52 -13.06 21.77
C LEU A 55 9.47 -13.38 22.86
N THR A 56 8.20 -13.44 22.50
CA THR A 56 7.13 -13.77 23.44
C THR A 56 7.17 -15.23 23.88
N ASN A 57 7.58 -16.19 23.03
CA ASN A 57 7.71 -17.60 23.44
C ASN A 57 8.80 -17.88 24.50
N GLY A 58 9.63 -16.89 24.86
CA GLY A 58 10.62 -16.99 25.96
C GLY A 58 10.07 -16.60 27.34
N LYS A 59 10.96 -16.50 28.34
CA LYS A 59 10.66 -16.04 29.73
C LYS A 59 9.95 -14.67 29.81
N LEU A 60 9.87 -13.90 28.71
CA LEU A 60 9.17 -12.62 28.60
C LEU A 60 7.63 -12.72 28.58
N ILE A 61 7.05 -13.90 28.34
CA ILE A 61 5.59 -14.09 28.27
C ILE A 61 4.89 -13.67 29.58
N GLY A 62 5.54 -13.90 30.73
CA GLY A 62 4.98 -13.58 32.05
C GLY A 62 4.86 -12.08 32.32
N LEU A 63 5.67 -11.25 31.66
CA LEU A 63 5.64 -9.78 31.78
C LEU A 63 4.65 -9.18 30.77
N LEU A 64 4.63 -9.69 29.53
CA LEU A 64 3.77 -9.21 28.45
C LEU A 64 2.29 -9.64 28.58
N LEU A 65 2.00 -10.79 29.22
CA LEU A 65 0.62 -11.18 29.53
C LEU A 65 0.05 -10.45 30.76
N LYS A 66 0.89 -9.99 31.68
CA LYS A 66 0.44 -9.38 32.94
C LYS A 66 -0.20 -8.00 32.74
N GLU A 67 0.11 -7.33 31.64
CA GLU A 67 -0.33 -5.96 31.36
C GLU A 67 -1.21 -5.77 30.10
N LYS A 68 -1.65 -6.83 29.40
CA LYS A 68 -2.36 -6.73 28.09
C LYS A 68 -1.60 -5.97 26.98
N THR A 69 -0.39 -5.47 27.24
CA THR A 69 0.47 -4.70 26.35
C THR A 69 0.77 -5.42 25.04
N LEU A 70 0.85 -6.76 25.08
CA LEU A 70 1.03 -7.56 23.88
C LEU A 70 -0.17 -7.44 22.93
N HIS A 71 -1.39 -7.50 23.46
CA HIS A 71 -2.60 -7.43 22.64
C HIS A 71 -2.80 -6.02 22.07
N ASP A 72 -2.46 -5.00 22.86
CA ASP A 72 -2.52 -3.59 22.46
C ASP A 72 -1.49 -3.24 21.38
N LEU A 73 -0.38 -3.98 21.26
CA LEU A 73 0.56 -3.81 20.14
C LEU A 73 0.24 -4.70 18.94
N LEU A 74 -0.22 -5.94 19.17
CA LEU A 74 -0.48 -6.90 18.09
C LEU A 74 -1.66 -6.48 17.21
N PHE A 75 -2.71 -5.89 17.80
CA PHE A 75 -3.92 -5.53 17.06
C PHE A 75 -3.67 -4.38 16.05
N PRO A 76 -3.04 -3.25 16.44
CA PRO A 76 -2.59 -2.22 15.49
C PRO A 76 -1.62 -2.76 14.44
N PHE A 77 -0.80 -3.75 14.82
CA PHE A 77 0.14 -4.39 13.93
C PHE A 77 -0.55 -5.15 12.79
N TRP A 78 -1.51 -6.02 13.13
CA TRP A 78 -2.31 -6.75 12.15
C TRP A 78 -3.15 -5.82 11.27
N PHE A 79 -3.61 -4.70 11.82
CA PHE A 79 -4.30 -3.68 11.03
C PHE A 79 -3.40 -3.10 9.92
N VAL A 80 -2.16 -2.73 10.25
CA VAL A 80 -1.18 -2.22 9.27
C VAL A 80 -0.77 -3.31 8.27
N ALA A 81 -0.59 -4.56 8.72
CA ALA A 81 -0.32 -5.67 7.82
C ALA A 81 -1.46 -5.87 6.82
N SER A 82 -2.71 -5.84 7.29
CA SER A 82 -3.90 -5.97 6.45
C SER A 82 -4.07 -4.81 5.48
N SER A 83 -3.73 -3.57 5.88
CA SER A 83 -3.82 -2.41 4.98
C SER A 83 -2.81 -2.51 3.84
N TRP A 84 -1.57 -2.96 4.11
CA TRP A 84 -0.57 -3.23 3.08
C TRP A 84 -0.99 -4.38 2.16
N GLY A 85 -1.49 -5.49 2.72
CA GLY A 85 -2.00 -6.61 1.92
C GLY A 85 -3.13 -6.17 0.97
N THR A 86 -4.04 -5.34 1.46
CA THR A 86 -5.13 -4.76 0.63
C THR A 86 -4.57 -3.85 -0.46
N THR A 87 -3.57 -3.02 -0.15
CA THR A 87 -2.92 -2.13 -1.12
C THR A 87 -2.26 -2.92 -2.25
N ILE A 88 -1.56 -4.01 -1.94
CA ILE A 88 -0.94 -4.90 -2.93
C ILE A 88 -2.01 -5.58 -3.80
N LEU A 89 -3.07 -6.11 -3.18
CA LEU A 89 -4.16 -6.77 -3.91
C LEU A 89 -4.87 -5.81 -4.87
N VAL A 90 -5.22 -4.61 -4.42
CA VAL A 90 -5.85 -3.59 -5.28
C VAL A 90 -4.88 -3.14 -6.36
N GLY A 91 -3.59 -2.98 -6.04
CA GLY A 91 -2.54 -2.69 -7.03
C GLY A 91 -2.44 -3.76 -8.12
N LEU A 92 -2.49 -5.04 -7.76
CA LEU A 92 -2.47 -6.15 -8.71
C LEU A 92 -3.70 -6.14 -9.64
N VAL A 93 -4.89 -5.91 -9.08
CA VAL A 93 -6.11 -5.75 -9.89
C VAL A 93 -5.96 -4.60 -10.87
N LEU A 94 -5.47 -3.46 -10.40
CA LEU A 94 -5.26 -2.28 -11.24
C LEU A 94 -4.21 -2.52 -12.32
N TYR A 95 -3.13 -3.25 -12.03
CA TYR A 95 -2.12 -3.64 -13.01
C TYR A 95 -2.73 -4.45 -14.16
N ILE A 96 -3.56 -5.46 -13.84
CA ILE A 96 -4.24 -6.28 -14.85
C ILE A 96 -5.20 -5.44 -15.70
N LEU A 97 -5.91 -4.50 -15.09
CA LEU A 97 -6.82 -3.59 -15.81
C LEU A 97 -6.06 -2.66 -16.76
N VAL A 98 -4.92 -2.10 -16.32
CA VAL A 98 -4.09 -1.19 -17.12
C VAL A 98 -3.53 -1.88 -18.37
N GLN A 99 -3.20 -3.17 -18.31
CA GLN A 99 -2.80 -3.95 -19.48
C GLN A 99 -3.91 -4.07 -20.54
N ASN A 100 -5.18 -3.83 -20.16
CA ASN A 100 -6.35 -3.94 -21.04
C ASN A 100 -7.09 -2.58 -21.15
N ILE A 101 -6.36 -1.46 -21.12
CA ILE A 101 -6.94 -0.13 -20.96
C ILE A 101 -8.03 0.23 -22.00
N GLU A 102 -7.95 -0.27 -23.23
CA GLU A 102 -8.90 0.05 -24.30
C GLU A 102 -10.35 -0.30 -23.93
N TYR A 103 -10.55 -1.30 -23.06
CA TYR A 103 -11.87 -1.74 -22.60
C TYR A 103 -12.20 -1.24 -21.19
N PHE A 104 -11.21 -0.79 -20.41
CA PHE A 104 -11.31 -0.57 -18.97
C PHE A 104 -10.93 0.85 -18.50
N ILE A 105 -10.92 1.86 -19.38
CA ILE A 105 -10.65 3.26 -19.01
C ILE A 105 -11.51 3.73 -17.82
N ILE A 106 -12.83 3.52 -17.86
CA ILE A 106 -13.76 3.98 -16.82
C ILE A 106 -13.45 3.36 -15.44
N PRO A 107 -13.30 2.03 -15.30
CA PRO A 107 -12.94 1.45 -14.01
C PRO A 107 -11.52 1.83 -13.57
N ILE A 108 -10.56 2.02 -14.47
CA ILE A 108 -9.20 2.48 -14.10
C ILE A 108 -9.26 3.88 -13.47
N ASP A 109 -10.01 4.81 -14.07
CA ASP A 109 -10.14 6.19 -13.56
C ASP A 109 -10.76 6.24 -12.16
N PHE A 110 -11.65 5.29 -11.83
CA PHE A 110 -12.23 5.20 -10.49
C PHE A 110 -11.30 4.48 -9.49
N LEU A 111 -10.65 3.40 -9.92
CA LEU A 111 -9.88 2.53 -9.02
C LEU A 111 -8.48 3.10 -8.73
N PHE A 112 -7.90 3.86 -9.65
CA PHE A 112 -6.61 4.53 -9.46
C PHE A 112 -6.57 5.47 -8.23
N PRO A 113 -7.46 6.47 -8.06
CA PRO A 113 -7.43 7.33 -6.88
C PRO A 113 -7.68 6.56 -5.57
N ILE A 114 -8.52 5.51 -5.60
CA ILE A 114 -8.74 4.64 -4.44
C ILE A 114 -7.44 3.90 -4.07
N SER A 115 -6.71 3.37 -5.05
CA SER A 115 -5.43 2.71 -4.81
C SER A 115 -4.39 3.66 -4.21
N THR A 116 -4.33 4.90 -4.71
CA THR A 116 -3.46 5.96 -4.18
C THR A 116 -3.82 6.31 -2.74
N PHE A 117 -5.12 6.44 -2.44
CA PHE A 117 -5.59 6.70 -1.09
C PHE A 117 -5.21 5.57 -0.12
N LEU A 118 -5.43 4.31 -0.52
CA LEU A 118 -5.04 3.13 0.29
C LEU A 118 -3.53 3.06 0.53
N PHE A 119 -2.72 3.40 -0.47
CA PHE A 119 -1.27 3.44 -0.35
C PHE A 119 -0.82 4.50 0.67
N ILE A 120 -1.33 5.73 0.55
CA ILE A 120 -1.02 6.82 1.49
C ILE A 120 -1.53 6.48 2.90
N PHE A 121 -2.75 5.93 3.00
CA PHE A 121 -3.31 5.50 4.27
C PHE A 121 -2.43 4.46 4.96
N SER A 122 -1.97 3.45 4.22
CA SER A 122 -1.08 2.40 4.74
C SER A 122 0.27 2.95 5.19
N LEU A 123 0.83 3.94 4.47
CA LEU A 123 2.04 4.65 4.90
C LEU A 123 1.83 5.38 6.23
N VAL A 124 0.76 6.18 6.33
CA VAL A 124 0.45 6.94 7.56
C VAL A 124 0.19 6.00 8.73
N ALA A 125 -0.56 4.91 8.51
CA ALA A 125 -0.82 3.90 9.52
C ALA A 125 0.48 3.24 10.03
N SER A 126 1.43 2.97 9.12
CA SER A 126 2.75 2.42 9.49
C SER A 126 3.58 3.39 10.34
N VAL A 127 3.58 4.68 9.99
CA VAL A 127 4.26 5.73 10.77
C VAL A 127 3.61 5.88 12.14
N SER A 128 2.28 5.90 12.20
CA SER A 128 1.53 5.98 13.47
C SER A 128 1.83 4.78 14.37
N LEU A 129 1.83 3.55 13.83
CA LEU A 129 2.18 2.34 14.57
C LEU A 129 3.60 2.42 15.15
N THR A 130 4.55 2.90 14.35
CA THR A 130 5.94 3.08 14.79
C THR A 130 6.01 4.08 15.95
N GLY A 131 5.29 5.20 15.85
CA GLY A 131 5.19 6.20 16.93
C GLY A 131 4.60 5.63 18.23
N HIS A 132 3.51 4.85 18.13
CA HIS A 132 2.92 4.17 19.29
C HIS A 132 3.89 3.16 19.92
N THR A 133 4.59 2.40 19.08
CA THR A 133 5.58 1.40 19.53
C THR A 133 6.73 2.06 20.28
N ILE A 134 7.30 3.15 19.75
CA ILE A 134 8.38 3.90 20.41
C ILE A 134 7.91 4.43 21.76
N ARG A 135 6.70 5.00 21.83
CA ARG A 135 6.14 5.52 23.08
C ARG A 135 6.03 4.42 24.14
N ILE A 136 5.46 3.27 23.79
CA ILE A 136 5.31 2.13 24.72
C ILE A 136 6.69 1.66 25.21
N ILE A 137 7.67 1.53 24.30
CA ILE A 137 9.04 1.13 24.68
C ILE A 137 9.66 2.15 25.65
N THR A 138 9.49 3.45 25.42
CA THR A 138 10.01 4.47 26.32
C THR A 138 9.32 4.50 27.69
N GLU A 139 8.02 4.20 27.74
CA GLU A 139 7.27 4.12 29.01
C GLU A 139 7.69 2.88 29.81
N VAL A 140 7.83 1.74 29.13
CA VAL A 140 8.32 0.48 29.74
C VAL A 140 9.76 0.64 30.24
N ALA A 141 10.65 1.25 29.45
CA ALA A 141 12.06 1.44 29.82
C ALA A 141 12.22 2.24 31.12
N LYS A 142 11.42 3.31 31.31
CA LYS A 142 11.43 4.10 32.55
C LYS A 142 11.03 3.28 33.78
N TYR A 143 10.11 2.33 33.61
CA TYR A 143 9.64 1.46 34.69
C TYR A 143 10.70 0.44 35.16
N PHE A 144 11.73 0.18 34.34
CA PHE A 144 12.85 -0.70 34.70
C PHE A 144 14.04 0.06 35.34
N GLU A 145 14.03 1.40 35.31
CA GLU A 145 15.06 2.25 35.94
C GLU A 145 14.70 2.67 37.38
N GLU A 146 13.45 2.48 37.81
CA GLU A 146 12.98 2.60 39.20
C GLU A 146 13.07 1.26 39.97
#